data_AF-A0A8X6R989-F1
#
_entry.id   AF-A0A8X6R989-F1
#
_cell.length_a   1.000
_cell.length_b   1.000
_cell.length_c   1.000
_cell.angle_alpha   90.00
_cell.angle_beta   90.00
_cell.angle_gamma   90.00
#
_symmetry.space_group_name_H-M   'P 1'
#
loop_
_entity.id
_entity.type
_entity.pdbx_description
1 polymer ?
#
loop_
_entity_poly.entity_id
_entity_poly.type
_entity_poly.pdbx_seq_one_letter_code
_entity_poly.pdbx_strand_id
1 'polypeptide(L)'
;MNDGETSSRRHGVGRLQAIEEKIQWRLSRMGKQNWSQTVAQLTAQYNARPIGIVLEHTVQRTLLNMGLRNKHPTRVRLLTNRHRQLRLHWVREHRDWSMDQ
;
A
#
# COMPACT_ATOMS: atom_id res chain seq x y z
N MET A 1 38.20 0.28 29.70
CA MET A 1 38.84 0.85 28.50
C MET A 1 38.94 -0.23 27.46
N ASN A 2 38.16 -0.12 26.39
CA ASN A 2 38.56 -0.25 24.98
C ASN A 2 37.33 -0.56 24.14
N ASP A 3 36.68 0.53 23.76
CA ASP A 3 35.75 0.63 22.65
C ASP A 3 36.44 0.18 21.36
N GLY A 4 35.78 -0.70 20.62
CA GLY A 4 36.26 -1.23 19.34
C GLY A 4 35.11 -1.32 18.35
N GLU A 5 34.49 -0.18 18.07
CA GLU A 5 33.50 -0.01 17.01
C GLU A 5 34.06 -0.52 15.68
N THR A 6 33.51 -1.63 15.19
CA THR A 6 33.60 -1.97 13.75
C THR A 6 32.36 -1.44 13.05
N SER A 7 32.30 -0.11 12.95
CA SER A 7 31.44 0.58 11.98
C SER A 7 31.93 0.24 10.57
N SER A 8 31.45 -0.88 10.02
CA SER A 8 31.49 -1.13 8.57
C SER A 8 30.06 -1.01 8.03
N ARG A 9 29.43 0.13 8.29
CA ARG A 9 28.13 0.49 7.72
C ARG A 9 28.38 1.07 6.33
N ARG A 10 28.50 0.19 5.33
CA ARG A 10 28.66 0.56 3.92
C ARG A 10 27.41 1.33 3.46
N HIS A 11 27.44 2.65 3.60
CA HIS A 11 26.49 3.56 2.98
C HIS A 11 26.94 3.81 1.55
N GLY A 12 26.53 2.93 0.63
CA GLY A 12 26.62 3.18 -0.81
C GLY A 12 25.52 4.18 -1.23
N VAL A 13 25.71 5.45 -0.89
CA VAL A 13 24.73 6.51 -1.12
C VAL A 13 25.04 7.23 -2.43
N GLY A 14 24.04 7.29 -3.31
CA GLY A 14 24.03 8.28 -4.40
C GLY A 14 23.19 7.87 -5.58
N ARG A 15 23.42 6.67 -6.15
CA ARG A 15 22.86 6.32 -7.47
C ARG A 15 21.84 5.18 -7.46
N LEU A 16 21.94 4.25 -6.50
CA LEU A 16 20.96 3.16 -6.34
C LEU A 16 19.64 3.68 -5.76
N GLN A 17 19.72 4.63 -4.82
CA GLN A 17 18.54 5.20 -4.15
C GLN A 17 17.64 5.96 -5.12
N ALA A 18 18.19 6.73 -6.07
CA ALA A 18 17.37 7.45 -7.06
C ALA A 18 16.56 6.50 -7.98
N ILE A 19 17.11 5.31 -8.29
CA ILE A 19 16.39 4.26 -9.02
C ILE A 19 15.28 3.67 -8.13
N GLU A 20 15.59 3.45 -6.85
CA GLU A 20 14.63 2.96 -5.87
C GLU A 20 13.48 3.96 -5.61
N GLU A 21 13.76 5.26 -5.53
CA GLU A 21 12.77 6.34 -5.36
C GLU A 21 11.77 6.40 -6.53
N LYS A 22 12.25 6.23 -7.77
CA LYS A 22 11.38 6.18 -8.96
C LYS A 22 10.49 4.93 -8.97
N ILE A 23 11.00 3.80 -8.51
CA ILE A 23 10.25 2.56 -8.34
C ILE A 23 9.21 2.74 -7.21
N GLN A 24 9.60 3.29 -6.06
CA GLN A 24 8.74 3.59 -4.92
C GLN A 24 7.58 4.49 -5.30
N TRP A 25 7.83 5.64 -5.95
CA TRP A 25 6.77 6.57 -6.36
C TRP A 25 5.75 5.90 -7.30
N ARG A 26 6.23 5.13 -8.29
CA ARG A 26 5.34 4.40 -9.22
C ARG A 26 4.52 3.33 -8.52
N LEU A 27 5.16 2.51 -7.67
CA LEU A 27 4.48 1.45 -6.94
C LEU A 27 3.47 2.00 -5.94
N SER A 28 3.77 3.11 -5.27
CA SER A 28 2.85 3.80 -4.36
C SER A 28 1.62 4.33 -5.11
N ARG A 29 1.83 4.92 -6.29
CA ARG A 29 0.72 5.34 -7.17
C ARG A 29 -0.13 4.16 -7.64
N MET A 30 0.49 3.05 -8.06
CA MET A 30 -0.20 1.85 -8.51
C MET A 30 -0.99 1.19 -7.36
N GLY A 31 -0.40 1.10 -6.16
CA GLY A 31 -1.06 0.56 -4.97
C GLY A 31 -2.28 1.37 -4.54
N LYS A 32 -2.26 2.70 -4.73
CA LYS A 32 -3.42 3.57 -4.45
C LYS A 32 -4.56 3.39 -5.45
N GLN A 33 -4.24 3.12 -6.73
CA GLN A 33 -5.25 2.88 -7.77
C GLN A 33 -5.81 1.46 -7.71
N ASN A 34 -4.99 0.48 -7.35
CA ASN A 34 -5.33 -0.95 -7.42
C ASN A 34 -5.03 -1.66 -6.10
N TRP A 35 -5.76 -1.30 -5.04
CA TRP A 35 -5.56 -1.83 -3.67
C TRP A 35 -5.67 -3.37 -3.53
N SER A 36 -6.14 -4.06 -4.57
CA SER A 36 -6.34 -5.52 -4.61
C SER A 36 -5.45 -6.27 -5.60
N GLN A 37 -4.49 -5.62 -6.26
CA GLN A 37 -3.60 -6.30 -7.21
C GLN A 37 -2.47 -7.07 -6.53
N THR A 38 -2.11 -8.23 -7.10
CA THR A 38 -1.00 -9.06 -6.63
C THR A 38 0.35 -8.50 -7.12
N VAL A 39 1.44 -8.79 -6.39
CA VAL A 39 2.81 -8.39 -6.76
C VAL A 39 3.18 -8.76 -8.19
N ALA A 40 2.80 -9.94 -8.67
CA ALA A 40 3.05 -10.38 -10.05
C ALA A 40 2.34 -9.48 -11.09
N GLN A 41 1.11 -9.05 -10.81
CA GLN A 41 0.35 -8.15 -11.68
C GLN A 41 0.98 -6.74 -11.70
N LEU A 42 1.40 -6.24 -10.53
CA LEU A 42 2.12 -4.96 -10.42
C LEU A 42 3.47 -5.01 -11.16
N THR A 43 4.17 -6.14 -11.09
CA THR A 43 5.46 -6.35 -11.76
C THR A 43 5.27 -6.40 -13.29
N ALA A 44 4.29 -7.16 -13.78
CA ALA A 44 3.93 -7.18 -15.19
C ALA A 44 3.53 -5.78 -15.70
N GLN A 45 2.71 -5.04 -14.93
CA GLN A 45 2.30 -3.68 -15.27
C GLN A 45 3.47 -2.68 -15.31
N TYR A 46 4.43 -2.82 -14.39
CA TYR A 46 5.63 -2.00 -14.37
C TYR A 46 6.51 -2.28 -15.60
N ASN A 47 6.75 -3.56 -15.88
CA ASN A 47 7.58 -4.01 -16.99
C ASN A 47 6.96 -3.71 -18.37
N ALA A 48 5.63 -3.52 -18.45
CA ALA A 48 4.92 -3.13 -19.68
C ALA A 48 5.18 -1.68 -20.15
N ARG A 49 5.77 -0.81 -19.31
CA ARG A 49 6.09 0.59 -19.67
C ARG A 49 7.59 0.85 -19.45
N PRO A 50 8.43 0.76 -20.51
CA PRO A 50 9.86 0.54 -20.34
C PRO A 50 10.58 1.77 -19.80
N ILE A 51 11.04 1.66 -18.55
CA ILE A 51 12.15 2.46 -17.96
C ILE A 51 13.14 1.51 -17.22
N GLY A 52 12.89 0.19 -17.18
CA GLY A 52 13.75 -0.82 -16.54
C GLY A 52 12.99 -2.13 -16.26
N ILE A 53 13.72 -3.23 -16.08
CA ILE A 53 13.18 -4.53 -15.66
C ILE A 53 13.31 -4.63 -14.14
N VAL A 54 12.22 -4.90 -13.44
CA VAL A 54 12.23 -5.10 -11.99
C VAL A 54 11.73 -6.51 -11.68
N LEU A 55 12.43 -7.21 -10.79
CA LEU A 55 12.00 -8.52 -10.32
C LEU A 55 10.92 -8.39 -9.24
N GLU A 56 10.04 -9.38 -9.15
CA GLU A 56 8.96 -9.42 -8.18
C GLU A 56 9.44 -9.26 -6.73
N HIS A 57 10.60 -9.86 -6.39
CA HIS A 57 11.16 -9.77 -5.04
C HIS A 57 11.59 -8.33 -4.68
N THR A 58 12.05 -7.54 -5.66
CA THR A 58 12.37 -6.13 -5.48
C THR A 58 11.09 -5.34 -5.25
N VAL A 59 10.06 -5.55 -6.08
CA VAL A 59 8.73 -4.93 -5.91
C VAL A 59 8.16 -5.25 -4.54
N GLN A 60 8.24 -6.51 -4.10
CA GLN A 60 7.73 -6.93 -2.79
C GLN A 60 8.46 -6.25 -1.63
N ARG A 61 9.80 -6.22 -1.64
CA ARG A 61 10.57 -5.52 -0.59
C ARG A 61 10.23 -4.04 -0.54
N THR A 62 10.13 -3.39 -1.68
CA THR A 62 9.79 -1.96 -1.76
C THR A 62 8.37 -1.69 -1.27
N LEU A 63 7.38 -2.53 -1.62
CA LEU A 63 6.01 -2.42 -1.10
C LEU A 63 5.97 -2.57 0.43
N LEU A 64 6.70 -3.54 0.99
CA LEU A 64 6.80 -3.73 2.44
C LEU A 64 7.49 -2.56 3.14
N ASN A 65 8.58 -2.03 2.57
CA ASN A 65 9.27 -0.84 3.09
C ASN A 65 8.34 0.39 3.12
N MET A 66 7.40 0.50 2.18
CA MET A 66 6.38 1.55 2.15
C MET A 66 5.15 1.25 3.04
N GLY A 67 5.10 0.11 3.72
CA GLY A 67 3.95 -0.31 4.54
C GLY A 67 2.73 -0.78 3.74
N LEU A 68 2.87 -1.01 2.45
CA LEU A 68 1.82 -1.56 1.60
C LEU A 68 1.82 -3.08 1.70
N ARG A 69 0.75 -3.62 2.30
CA ARG A 69 0.51 -5.06 2.42
C ARG A 69 -0.80 -5.42 1.73
N ASN A 70 -0.88 -6.63 1.20
CA ASN A 70 -2.13 -7.18 0.70
C ASN A 70 -3.22 -7.04 1.77
N LYS A 71 -4.26 -6.26 1.48
CA LYS A 71 -5.47 -6.19 2.30
C LYS A 71 -6.42 -7.26 1.80
N HIS A 72 -6.70 -8.25 2.64
CA HIS A 72 -7.75 -9.21 2.33
C HIS A 72 -9.08 -8.46 2.22
N PRO A 73 -9.86 -8.65 1.15
CA PRO A 73 -11.22 -8.14 1.10
C PRO A 73 -11.97 -8.70 2.31
N THR A 74 -12.43 -7.82 3.21
CA THR A 74 -13.33 -8.25 4.27
C THR A 74 -14.57 -8.81 3.59
N ARG A 75 -14.86 -10.11 3.79
CA ARG A 75 -16.05 -10.78 3.24
C ARG A 75 -17.29 -10.23 3.95
N VAL A 76 -17.73 -9.04 3.56
CA VAL A 76 -18.97 -8.42 4.04
C VAL A 76 -20.10 -8.81 3.11
N ARG A 77 -21.29 -9.08 3.64
CA ARG A 77 -22.50 -9.22 2.83
C ARG A 77 -22.65 -7.99 1.94
N LEU A 78 -22.74 -8.20 0.63
CA LEU A 78 -22.94 -7.14 -0.35
C LEU A 78 -24.28 -6.44 -0.04
N LEU A 79 -24.22 -5.23 0.51
CA LEU A 79 -25.40 -4.40 0.70
C LEU A 79 -25.86 -3.89 -0.66
N THR A 80 -27.09 -4.26 -1.04
CA THR A 80 -27.79 -3.63 -2.17
C THR A 80 -27.97 -2.13 -1.93
N ASN A 81 -28.15 -1.34 -3.00
CA ASN A 81 -28.28 0.11 -2.91
C ASN A 81 -29.42 0.55 -1.96
N ARG A 82 -30.56 -0.17 -1.99
CA ARG A 82 -31.69 0.08 -1.08
C ARG A 82 -31.29 -0.06 0.40
N HIS A 83 -30.55 -1.11 0.76
CA HIS A 83 -30.10 -1.31 2.14
C HIS A 83 -29.10 -0.23 2.57
N ARG A 84 -28.23 0.24 1.66
CA ARG A 84 -27.31 1.35 1.94
C ARG A 84 -28.06 2.64 2.24
N GLN A 85 -29.06 2.97 1.41
CA GLN A 85 -29.89 4.16 1.59
C GLN A 85 -30.67 4.12 2.91
N LEU A 86 -31.30 2.99 3.23
CA LEU A 86 -32.04 2.83 4.49
C LEU A 86 -31.14 2.99 5.71
N ARG A 87 -29.94 2.39 5.70
CA ARG A 87 -28.97 2.55 6.81
C ARG A 87 -28.48 3.98 6.95
N LEU A 88 -28.16 4.65 5.85
CA LEU A 88 -27.73 6.04 5.87
C LEU A 88 -28.84 6.97 6.36
N HIS A 89 -30.07 6.73 5.95
CA HIS A 89 -31.23 7.49 6.41
C HIS A 89 -31.43 7.30 7.92
N TRP A 90 -31.42 6.06 8.40
CA TRP A 90 -31.56 5.76 9.82
C TRP A 90 -30.48 6.46 10.67
N VAL A 91 -29.21 6.41 10.24
CA VAL A 91 -28.09 7.10 10.94
C VAL A 91 -28.28 8.62 10.95
N ARG A 92 -28.85 9.20 9.90
CA ARG A 92 -29.12 10.64 9.85
C ARG A 92 -30.25 11.05 10.79
N GLU A 93 -31.30 10.26 10.87
CA GLU A 93 -32.44 10.51 11.78
C GLU A 93 -32.06 10.34 13.25
N HIS A 94 -31.16 9.40 13.55
CA HIS A 94 -30.74 9.08 14.91
C HIS A 94 -29.36 9.68 15.24
N ARG A 95 -28.95 10.74 14.53
CA ARG A 95 -27.62 11.36 14.69
C ARG A 95 -27.38 11.91 16.08
N ASP A 96 -28.44 12.46 16.68
CA ASP A 96 -28.40 13.16 17.97
C ASP A 96 -29.11 12.36 19.08
N TRP A 97 -29.26 11.05 18.90
CA TRP A 97 -29.86 10.19 19.92
C TRP A 97 -28.90 10.06 21.11
N SER A 98 -29.14 10.83 22.18
CA SER A 98 -28.56 10.60 23.49
C SER A 98 -29.39 9.56 24.24
N MET A 99 -28.73 8.68 24.99
CA MET A 99 -29.33 7.62 25.82
C MET A 99 -29.96 8.17 27.11
N ASP A 100 -30.31 9.47 27.17
CA ASP A 100 -30.93 10.09 28.34
C ASP A 100 -32.45 10.06 28.19
N GLN A 101 -33.04 8.99 28.74
CA GLN A 101 -34.43 8.95 29.18
C GLN A 101 -34.45 8.58 30.67
#